data_AF-A0AAW0JVJ3-F1
#
_entry.id   AF-A0AAW0JVJ3-F1
#
_cell.length_a   1.000
_cell.length_b   1.000
_cell.length_c   1.000
_cell.angle_alpha   90.00
_cell.angle_beta   90.00
_cell.angle_gamma   90.00
#
_symmetry.space_group_name_H-M   'P 1'
#
loop_
_entity.id
_entity.type
_entity.pdbx_description
1 polymer ?
#
loop_
_entity_poly.entity_id
_entity_poly.type
_entity_poly.pdbx_seq_one_letter_code
_entity_poly.pdbx_strand_id
1 'polypeptide(L)'
;MVALSVKKNLLILVLVGIVAGFVPGYVKGQSVADIVTQDFFNGIINQADASCAGKNFYTRAGFLDALNSYNQFGNLGSADDSKREIAAFFAHVTHETGLGILAGFVPGSVNGQNCGCAANLCCSQFGYCGTGNDYCGPGCKEGPCTSGSPTTPTTPTTNGGSVADIVTQDFFNGIINQADASCAGKNFYTRAGFLDALNSYNQFGNLGSADDSKREIAAFFAHVTHETGHFCYIEEINGASQDYCDESNTQYPCNANKKYFGRGPLQLTWNYNYGAAGTSIGIDLLNSPETVATDVTVSFKTALWFWMTNVRPVVSQGFGATIRAINGAIECNGGNSGAVQARVQYYTQYCNQLGVAPGDNLTC
;
A
#
# COMPACT_ATOMS: atom_id res chain seq x y z
N MET A 1 -39.75 7.73 49.55
CA MET A 1 -39.59 6.87 48.37
C MET A 1 -38.26 7.20 47.72
N VAL A 2 -37.35 6.19 47.67
CA VAL A 2 -36.31 5.95 46.66
C VAL A 2 -35.25 7.07 46.50
N ALA A 3 -34.06 7.00 47.13
CA ALA A 3 -32.83 6.28 46.70
C ALA A 3 -32.37 6.71 45.28
N LEU A 4 -31.15 7.14 44.95
CA LEU A 4 -29.78 6.68 45.27
C LEU A 4 -28.82 7.88 45.13
N SER A 5 -27.92 8.17 46.08
CA SER A 5 -26.59 7.56 46.30
C SER A 5 -25.48 8.00 45.32
N VAL A 6 -24.82 9.10 45.71
CA VAL A 6 -23.38 9.43 45.68
C VAL A 6 -22.41 8.37 45.09
N LYS A 7 -21.49 8.83 44.21
CA LYS A 7 -20.03 8.54 44.19
C LYS A 7 -19.36 9.40 43.10
N LYS A 8 -18.69 10.51 43.44
CA LYS A 8 -17.22 10.65 43.61
C LYS A 8 -16.39 9.87 42.57
N ASN A 9 -16.02 10.56 41.49
CA ASN A 9 -14.83 10.21 40.70
C ASN A 9 -13.63 10.98 41.25
N LEU A 10 -12.86 10.29 42.08
CA LEU A 10 -11.48 10.64 42.40
C LEU A 10 -10.62 9.94 41.34
N LEU A 11 -10.11 10.71 40.37
CA LEU A 11 -9.01 10.24 39.51
C LEU A 11 -7.77 10.09 40.39
N ILE A 12 -7.26 8.87 40.54
CA ILE A 12 -5.88 8.60 40.93
C ILE A 12 -5.25 7.85 39.76
N LEU A 13 -4.21 8.46 39.19
CA LEU A 13 -3.22 7.87 38.30
C LEU A 13 -2.59 6.62 38.91
N VAL A 14 -2.28 5.63 38.07
CA VAL A 14 -1.00 4.92 38.15
C VAL A 14 -0.44 4.72 36.74
N LEU A 15 0.56 5.53 36.42
CA LEU A 15 1.69 5.18 35.56
C LEU A 15 2.46 4.02 36.20
N VAL A 16 2.78 2.98 35.45
CA VAL A 16 4.05 2.24 35.62
C VAL A 16 4.60 1.92 34.24
N GLY A 17 5.69 2.61 33.87
CA GLY A 17 6.63 2.10 32.88
C GLY A 17 7.65 1.19 33.55
N ILE A 18 8.31 0.33 32.77
CA ILE A 18 9.63 -0.19 33.13
C ILE A 18 10.50 -0.22 31.87
N VAL A 19 11.58 0.57 31.94
CA VAL A 19 12.84 0.38 31.24
C VAL A 19 13.63 -0.70 31.98
N ALA A 20 14.08 -1.73 31.27
CA ALA A 20 15.23 -2.60 31.58
C ALA A 20 15.58 -3.30 30.26
N GLY A 21 16.78 -3.31 29.71
CA GLY A 21 18.12 -3.42 30.27
C GLY A 21 18.85 -4.40 29.34
N PHE A 22 19.99 -4.02 28.77
CA PHE A 22 20.78 -4.92 27.93
C PHE A 22 21.27 -6.10 28.78
N VAL A 23 20.70 -7.28 28.54
CA VAL A 23 21.23 -8.59 28.95
C VAL A 23 21.03 -9.51 27.74
N PRO A 24 22.05 -10.25 27.25
CA PRO A 24 21.87 -11.18 26.15
C PRO A 24 21.08 -12.39 26.66
N GLY A 25 19.76 -12.29 26.56
CA GLY A 25 18.81 -13.33 26.92
C GLY A 25 17.85 -13.55 25.76
N TYR A 26 17.74 -14.80 25.31
CA TYR A 26 16.79 -15.32 24.33
C TYR A 26 15.48 -14.52 24.23
N VAL A 27 15.25 -13.88 23.07
CA VAL A 27 13.97 -13.22 22.77
C VAL A 27 12.93 -14.30 22.48
N LYS A 28 11.94 -14.44 23.38
CA LYS A 28 10.75 -15.25 23.19
C LYS A 28 9.91 -14.57 22.10
N GLY A 29 9.55 -15.28 21.02
CA GLY A 29 8.74 -14.72 19.93
C GLY A 29 7.39 -14.18 20.44
N GLN A 30 7.04 -12.95 20.04
CA GLN A 30 5.80 -12.29 20.43
C GLN A 30 4.60 -12.98 19.74
N SER A 31 3.65 -13.51 20.50
CA SER A 31 2.46 -14.16 19.97
C SER A 31 1.32 -13.16 19.70
N VAL A 32 0.31 -13.56 18.91
CA VAL A 32 -0.91 -12.75 18.72
C VAL A 32 -1.60 -12.45 20.06
N ALA A 33 -1.52 -13.39 21.03
CA ALA A 33 -2.05 -13.17 22.38
C ALA A 33 -1.29 -12.07 23.14
N ASP A 34 0.00 -11.87 22.87
CA ASP A 34 0.81 -10.81 23.47
C ASP A 34 0.54 -9.44 22.81
N ILE A 35 0.09 -9.42 21.55
CA ILE A 35 -0.25 -8.18 20.82
C ILE A 35 -1.69 -7.75 21.14
N VAL A 36 -2.64 -8.67 21.01
CA VAL A 36 -4.05 -8.43 21.34
C VAL A 36 -4.22 -8.66 22.83
N THR A 37 -3.92 -7.65 23.64
CA THR A 37 -4.13 -7.71 25.10
C THR A 37 -5.63 -7.60 25.42
N GLN A 38 -6.00 -7.94 26.66
CA GLN A 38 -7.39 -7.74 27.13
C GLN A 38 -7.81 -6.28 27.04
N ASP A 39 -6.91 -5.36 27.38
CA ASP A 39 -7.17 -3.92 27.36
C ASP A 39 -7.32 -3.39 25.93
N PHE A 40 -6.48 -3.84 24.99
CA PHE A 40 -6.61 -3.51 23.58
C PHE A 40 -7.97 -3.96 23.03
N PHE A 41 -8.35 -5.22 23.27
CA PHE A 41 -9.62 -5.78 22.79
C PHE A 41 -10.83 -5.06 23.41
N ASN A 42 -10.79 -4.81 24.72
CA ASN A 42 -11.82 -4.05 25.42
C ASN A 42 -11.91 -2.61 24.91
N GLY A 43 -10.78 -1.99 24.55
CA GLY A 43 -10.72 -0.65 23.98
C GLY A 43 -11.45 -0.53 22.64
N ILE A 44 -11.55 -1.62 21.87
CA ILE A 44 -12.33 -1.67 20.62
C ILE A 44 -13.81 -1.92 20.94
N ILE A 45 -14.12 -2.97 21.70
CA ILE A 45 -15.50 -3.38 21.99
C ILE A 45 -16.28 -2.29 22.74
N ASN A 46 -15.61 -1.52 23.60
CA ASN A 46 -16.26 -0.45 24.36
C ASN A 46 -16.62 0.79 23.52
N GLN A 47 -16.14 0.89 22.28
CA GLN A 47 -16.58 1.94 21.35
C GLN A 47 -18.00 1.68 20.83
N ALA A 48 -18.46 0.42 20.84
CA ALA A 48 -19.82 0.08 20.48
C ALA A 48 -20.82 0.52 21.56
N ASP A 49 -22.00 0.96 21.10
CA ASP A 49 -23.12 1.31 21.97
C ASP A 49 -23.44 0.16 22.95
N ALA A 50 -23.88 0.50 24.16
CA ALA A 50 -24.24 -0.48 25.18
C ALA A 50 -25.36 -1.45 24.72
N SER A 51 -26.22 -1.03 23.79
CA SER A 51 -27.26 -1.86 23.19
C SER A 51 -26.78 -2.74 22.03
N CYS A 52 -25.52 -2.62 21.60
CA CYS A 52 -24.98 -3.43 20.51
C CYS A 52 -24.84 -4.90 20.95
N ALA A 53 -25.55 -5.80 20.26
CA ALA A 53 -25.48 -7.24 20.53
C ALA A 53 -24.05 -7.79 20.48
N GLY A 54 -23.19 -7.19 19.64
CA GLY A 54 -21.77 -7.54 19.53
C GLY A 54 -20.98 -7.38 20.83
N LYS A 55 -21.39 -6.48 21.74
CA LYS A 55 -20.65 -6.15 22.96
C LYS A 55 -20.52 -7.31 23.94
N ASN A 56 -21.51 -8.20 23.97
CA ASN A 56 -21.51 -9.41 24.81
C ASN A 56 -21.22 -10.69 24.02
N PHE A 57 -21.17 -10.60 22.68
CA PHE A 57 -20.95 -11.74 21.80
C PHE A 57 -19.46 -11.93 21.48
N TYR A 58 -18.75 -10.85 21.12
CA TYR A 58 -17.34 -10.91 20.78
C TYR A 58 -16.47 -10.85 22.04
N THR A 59 -15.72 -11.92 22.29
CA THR A 59 -14.78 -12.00 23.42
C THR A 59 -13.36 -12.19 22.93
N ARG A 60 -12.37 -11.67 23.67
CA ARG A 60 -10.96 -11.91 23.37
C ARG A 60 -10.63 -13.40 23.36
N ALA A 61 -11.20 -14.17 24.30
CA ALA A 61 -11.03 -15.61 24.36
C ALA A 61 -11.54 -16.29 23.08
N GLY A 62 -12.76 -15.96 22.63
CA GLY A 62 -13.31 -16.49 21.38
C GLY A 62 -12.50 -16.09 20.15
N PHE A 63 -11.95 -14.87 20.12
CA PHE A 63 -11.02 -14.44 19.08
C PHE A 63 -9.74 -15.30 19.07
N LEU A 64 -9.09 -15.49 20.22
CA LEU A 64 -7.88 -16.32 20.32
C LEU A 64 -8.16 -17.80 20.03
N ASP A 65 -9.32 -18.32 20.40
CA ASP A 65 -9.72 -19.69 20.09
C ASP A 65 -9.91 -19.88 18.58
N ALA A 66 -10.45 -18.89 17.87
CA ALA A 66 -10.59 -18.91 16.42
C ALA A 66 -9.22 -18.95 15.70
N LEU A 67 -8.18 -18.36 16.28
CA LEU A 67 -6.83 -18.39 15.71
C LEU A 67 -6.22 -19.79 15.65
N ASN A 68 -6.71 -20.74 16.45
CA ASN A 68 -6.30 -22.14 16.34
C ASN A 68 -6.62 -22.74 14.96
N SER A 69 -7.62 -22.20 14.26
CA SER A 69 -7.98 -22.59 12.89
C SER A 69 -7.20 -21.83 11.81
N TYR A 70 -6.49 -20.76 12.18
CA TYR A 70 -5.79 -19.86 11.26
C TYR A 70 -4.37 -19.57 11.77
N ASN A 71 -3.53 -20.61 11.79
CA ASN A 71 -2.19 -20.55 12.36
C ASN A 71 -1.22 -19.56 11.65
N GLN A 72 -1.57 -19.08 10.45
CA GLN A 72 -0.80 -18.08 9.72
C GLN A 72 -1.12 -16.64 10.15
N PHE A 73 -2.31 -16.38 10.69
CA PHE A 73 -2.74 -15.02 11.04
C PHE A 73 -1.89 -14.44 12.16
N GLY A 74 -1.34 -13.25 11.93
CA GLY A 74 -0.48 -12.55 12.88
C GLY A 74 0.88 -13.23 13.10
N ASN A 75 1.24 -14.19 12.25
CA ASN A 75 2.50 -14.92 12.30
C ASN A 75 3.30 -14.82 10.98
N LEU A 76 2.88 -13.94 10.06
CA LEU A 76 3.59 -13.69 8.81
C LEU A 76 4.60 -12.55 9.00
N GLY A 77 5.89 -12.86 8.88
CA GLY A 77 6.95 -11.86 8.86
C GLY A 77 7.47 -11.46 10.24
N SER A 78 7.82 -10.18 10.39
CA SER A 78 8.38 -9.62 11.62
C SER A 78 7.31 -9.34 12.68
N ALA A 79 7.74 -9.08 13.93
CA ALA A 79 6.82 -8.70 15.00
C ALA A 79 6.01 -7.42 14.69
N ASP A 80 6.53 -6.54 13.83
CA ASP A 80 5.82 -5.34 13.40
C ASP A 80 4.83 -5.63 12.28
N ASP A 81 5.10 -6.62 11.43
CA ASP A 81 4.14 -7.11 10.42
C ASP A 81 2.95 -7.79 11.11
N SER A 82 3.19 -8.62 12.12
CA SER A 82 2.15 -9.20 12.96
C SER A 82 1.23 -8.12 13.56
N LYS A 83 1.80 -7.04 14.11
CA LYS A 83 1.01 -5.92 14.67
C LYS A 83 0.19 -5.20 13.60
N ARG A 84 0.75 -4.99 12.40
CA ARG A 84 0.07 -4.34 11.28
C ARG A 84 -1.09 -5.19 10.75
N GLU A 85 -0.89 -6.48 10.58
CA GLU A 85 -1.95 -7.43 10.16
C GLU A 85 -3.11 -7.45 11.16
N ILE A 86 -2.79 -7.56 12.45
CA ILE A 86 -3.77 -7.54 13.54
C ILE A 86 -4.54 -6.21 13.56
N ALA A 87 -3.85 -5.08 13.43
CA ALA A 87 -4.50 -3.76 13.39
C ALA A 87 -5.41 -3.61 12.17
N ALA A 88 -4.97 -4.06 10.99
CA ALA A 88 -5.75 -4.00 9.76
C ALA A 88 -7.02 -4.87 9.85
N PHE A 89 -6.93 -6.06 10.47
CA PHE A 89 -8.08 -6.93 10.72
C PHE A 89 -9.13 -6.24 11.58
N PHE A 90 -8.74 -5.70 12.74
CA PHE A 90 -9.69 -5.02 13.62
C PHE A 90 -10.27 -3.75 12.98
N ALA A 91 -9.50 -3.01 12.18
CA ALA A 91 -10.00 -1.85 11.45
C ALA A 91 -11.07 -2.22 10.41
N HIS A 92 -10.84 -3.26 9.61
CA HIS A 92 -11.82 -3.71 8.62
C HIS A 92 -13.08 -4.28 9.29
N VAL A 93 -12.92 -5.17 10.29
CA VAL A 93 -14.07 -5.79 10.96
C VAL A 93 -14.94 -4.74 11.65
N THR A 94 -14.35 -3.72 12.26
CA THR A 94 -15.11 -2.64 12.92
C THR A 94 -15.80 -1.71 11.91
N HIS A 95 -15.19 -1.46 10.75
CA HIS A 95 -15.82 -0.71 9.66
C HIS A 95 -17.03 -1.44 9.08
N GLU A 96 -16.87 -2.72 8.73
CA GLU A 96 -17.92 -3.52 8.08
C GLU A 96 -19.10 -3.84 9.00
N THR A 97 -18.85 -4.01 10.31
CA THR A 97 -19.91 -4.28 11.29
C THR A 97 -20.53 -3.01 11.92
N GLY A 98 -19.93 -1.84 11.67
CA GLY A 98 -20.37 -0.54 12.20
C GLY A 98 -21.40 0.21 11.35
N LEU A 99 -21.72 -0.28 10.15
CA LEU A 99 -22.65 0.37 9.22
C LEU A 99 -24.12 0.14 9.62
N GLY A 100 -24.57 0.87 10.64
CA GLY A 100 -25.94 0.76 11.12
C GLY A 100 -26.35 1.79 12.19
N ILE A 101 -26.02 3.08 12.04
CA ILE A 101 -26.70 4.15 12.78
C ILE A 101 -27.22 5.23 11.82
N LEU A 102 -28.51 5.10 11.53
CA LEU A 102 -29.54 6.13 11.31
C LEU A 102 -29.07 7.53 10.82
N ALA A 103 -29.41 7.78 9.57
CA ALA A 103 -29.81 9.09 9.06
C ALA A 103 -30.71 9.82 10.08
N GLY A 104 -30.27 10.98 10.57
CA GLY A 104 -31.06 11.76 11.53
C GLY A 104 -30.32 12.84 12.31
N PHE A 105 -29.00 12.93 12.25
CA PHE A 105 -28.27 14.07 12.79
C PHE A 105 -27.61 14.87 11.67
N VAL A 106 -28.15 16.06 11.43
CA VAL A 106 -27.37 17.23 10.98
C VAL A 106 -26.07 17.24 11.81
N PRO A 107 -24.88 17.53 11.23
CA PRO A 107 -23.64 17.57 12.00
C PRO A 107 -23.70 18.75 12.98
N GLY A 108 -24.38 18.55 14.10
CA GLY A 108 -24.13 19.26 15.33
C GLY A 108 -22.78 18.77 15.78
N SER A 109 -21.77 19.61 15.50
CA SER A 109 -20.46 19.65 16.14
C SER A 109 -20.11 18.37 16.88
N VAL A 110 -19.31 17.51 16.26
CA VAL A 110 -18.45 16.61 17.02
C VAL A 110 -17.60 17.56 17.87
N ASN A 111 -18.00 17.78 19.12
CA ASN A 111 -17.16 18.44 20.10
C ASN A 111 -16.00 17.48 20.32
N GLY A 112 -14.97 17.59 19.47
CA GLY A 112 -13.62 17.26 19.89
C GLY A 112 -13.44 17.93 21.23
N GLN A 113 -13.14 17.13 22.25
CA GLN A 113 -13.07 17.58 23.63
C GLN A 113 -12.32 18.92 23.65
N ASN A 114 -12.99 19.95 24.13
CA ASN A 114 -12.44 21.30 24.22
C ASN A 114 -11.11 21.18 24.96
N CYS A 115 -10.01 21.62 24.34
CA CYS A 115 -8.66 21.34 24.80
C CYS A 115 -8.52 21.70 26.29
N GLY A 116 -8.00 20.74 27.06
CA GLY A 116 -7.92 20.77 28.53
C GLY A 116 -6.81 19.85 29.03
N CYS A 117 -5.73 19.79 28.25
CA CYS A 117 -4.62 18.87 28.47
C CYS A 117 -3.82 19.23 29.72
N ALA A 118 -3.19 18.24 30.34
CA ALA A 118 -2.19 18.48 31.38
C ALA A 118 -1.07 19.37 30.82
N ALA A 119 -0.43 20.18 31.67
CA ALA A 119 0.50 21.24 31.24
C ALA A 119 1.68 20.78 30.37
N ASN A 120 2.04 19.50 30.41
CA ASN A 120 3.12 18.90 29.63
C ASN A 120 2.64 18.17 28.35
N LEU A 121 1.35 18.23 28.02
CA LEU A 121 0.75 17.55 26.89
C LEU A 121 0.19 18.57 25.89
N CYS A 122 0.33 18.25 24.61
CA CYS A 122 -0.18 19.04 23.52
C CYS A 122 -1.57 18.57 23.12
N CYS A 123 -2.45 19.51 22.79
CA CYS A 123 -3.74 19.24 22.18
C CYS A 123 -3.56 19.22 20.65
N SER A 124 -3.72 18.06 20.02
CA SER A 124 -3.60 17.92 18.58
C SER A 124 -4.66 18.72 17.83
N GLN A 125 -4.48 18.87 16.51
CA GLN A 125 -5.49 19.49 15.63
C GLN A 125 -6.88 18.82 15.70
N PHE A 126 -6.93 17.58 16.18
CA PHE A 126 -8.16 16.80 16.34
C PHE A 126 -8.73 16.84 17.76
N GLY A 127 -8.10 17.55 18.70
CA GLY A 127 -8.60 17.71 20.07
C GLY A 127 -8.17 16.61 21.03
N TYR A 128 -7.04 15.92 20.77
CA TYR A 128 -6.53 14.86 21.65
C TYR A 128 -5.25 15.29 22.36
N CYS A 129 -5.08 14.88 23.63
CA CYS A 129 -3.91 15.21 24.43
C CYS A 129 -2.80 14.16 24.29
N GLY A 130 -1.57 14.58 24.02
CA GLY A 130 -0.43 13.68 23.96
C GLY A 130 0.91 14.39 23.81
N THR A 131 1.99 13.61 23.72
CA THR A 131 3.34 14.09 23.44
C THR A 131 3.79 13.61 22.06
N GLY A 132 4.75 14.31 21.45
CA GLY A 132 5.28 13.96 20.15
C GLY A 132 4.60 14.71 19.01
N ASN A 133 5.13 14.55 17.79
CA ASN A 133 4.79 15.42 16.67
C ASN A 133 3.30 15.33 16.25
N ASP A 134 2.66 14.18 16.45
CA ASP A 134 1.24 13.97 16.11
C ASP A 134 0.29 14.81 16.99
N TYR A 135 0.76 15.25 18.16
CA TYR A 135 0.00 16.05 19.12
C TYR A 135 0.52 17.49 19.20
N CYS A 136 1.83 17.67 19.19
CA CYS A 136 2.51 18.96 19.38
C CYS A 136 2.89 19.68 18.10
N GLY A 137 2.82 18.99 16.96
CA GLY A 137 3.24 19.48 15.66
C GLY A 137 2.16 20.32 14.96
N PRO A 138 2.18 20.36 13.61
CA PRO A 138 1.29 21.22 12.83
C PRO A 138 -0.19 21.04 13.18
N GLY A 139 -0.85 22.17 13.46
CA GLY A 139 -2.26 22.20 13.84
C GLY A 139 -2.53 21.93 15.34
N CYS A 140 -1.49 21.76 16.16
CA CYS A 140 -1.64 21.74 17.61
C CYS A 140 -2.39 22.99 18.11
N LYS A 141 -3.41 22.75 18.93
CA LYS A 141 -4.38 23.73 19.42
C LYS A 141 -3.98 24.37 20.76
N GLU A 142 -3.39 23.59 21.68
CA GLU A 142 -2.99 24.03 23.04
C GLU A 142 -1.84 23.19 23.60
N GLY A 143 -1.18 23.63 24.68
CA GLY A 143 -0.02 22.95 25.27
C GLY A 143 1.31 23.41 24.65
N PRO A 144 2.44 22.67 24.80
CA PRO A 144 3.73 23.04 24.22
C PRO A 144 3.78 22.79 22.69
N CYS A 145 2.83 23.37 21.97
CA CYS A 145 2.75 23.35 20.50
C CYS A 145 3.98 24.02 19.88
N THR A 146 4.50 23.45 18.80
CA THR A 146 5.67 23.99 18.10
C THR A 146 5.24 24.95 16.97
N SER A 147 4.99 26.23 17.27
CA SER A 147 4.55 27.22 16.27
C SER A 147 5.69 28.05 15.65
N GLY A 148 6.16 27.64 14.47
CA GLY A 148 6.43 28.44 13.25
C GLY A 148 7.63 29.41 13.12
N SER A 149 8.44 29.21 12.07
CA SER A 149 9.07 30.28 11.25
C SER A 149 8.94 29.92 9.75
N PRO A 150 8.81 30.89 8.81
CA PRO A 150 8.27 30.66 7.47
C PRO A 150 9.33 30.33 6.40
N THR A 151 8.84 29.74 5.30
CA THR A 151 9.50 29.42 4.02
C THR A 151 10.44 28.22 3.98
N THR A 152 9.90 27.06 3.61
CA THR A 152 10.21 26.26 2.39
C THR A 152 9.17 25.12 2.37
N PRO A 153 8.61 24.68 1.24
CA PRO A 153 7.68 23.55 1.23
C PRO A 153 8.42 22.28 1.68
N THR A 154 8.29 21.90 2.94
CA THR A 154 8.82 20.64 3.46
C THR A 154 7.74 19.57 3.35
N THR A 155 7.94 18.75 2.33
CA THR A 155 7.34 17.45 2.05
C THR A 155 7.21 16.60 3.32
N PRO A 156 6.11 15.83 3.49
CA PRO A 156 5.95 14.91 4.62
C PRO A 156 7.16 13.99 4.73
N THR A 157 7.67 13.79 5.95
CA THR A 157 8.68 12.77 6.25
C THR A 157 8.06 11.40 6.00
N THR A 158 8.19 10.92 4.77
CA THR A 158 8.11 9.50 4.45
C THR A 158 9.34 8.84 5.07
N ASN A 159 9.15 7.75 5.80
CA ASN A 159 10.23 6.96 6.38
C ASN A 159 11.04 6.22 5.29
N GLY A 160 11.39 6.88 4.17
CA GLY A 160 12.05 6.27 3.01
C GLY A 160 12.33 7.20 1.81
N GLY A 161 12.13 8.52 1.91
CA GLY A 161 12.17 9.43 0.75
C GLY A 161 10.89 9.31 -0.09
N SER A 162 10.59 10.30 -0.93
CA SER A 162 9.48 10.19 -1.87
C SER A 162 9.87 9.23 -3.01
N VAL A 163 8.90 8.66 -3.74
CA VAL A 163 9.20 7.87 -4.95
C VAL A 163 10.04 8.68 -5.94
N ALA A 164 9.87 10.00 -6.00
CA ALA A 164 10.68 10.89 -6.83
C ALA A 164 12.15 10.96 -6.39
N ASP A 165 12.43 10.82 -5.08
CA ASP A 165 13.78 10.78 -4.53
C ASP A 165 14.46 9.42 -4.76
N ILE A 166 13.68 8.34 -4.80
CA ILE A 166 14.19 6.98 -5.08
C ILE A 166 14.41 6.81 -6.59
N VAL A 167 13.39 7.12 -7.39
CA VAL A 167 13.46 7.09 -8.86
C VAL A 167 14.07 8.40 -9.31
N THR A 168 15.38 8.54 -9.16
CA THR A 168 16.11 9.72 -9.65
C THR A 168 16.18 9.72 -11.19
N GLN A 169 16.57 10.86 -11.76
CA GLN A 169 16.85 10.91 -13.21
C GLN A 169 17.96 9.93 -13.59
N ASP A 170 18.98 9.78 -12.74
CA ASP A 170 20.09 8.87 -12.98
C ASP A 170 19.68 7.40 -12.92
N PHE A 171 18.81 7.02 -11.98
CA PHE A 171 18.24 5.67 -11.92
C PHE A 171 17.44 5.37 -13.20
N PHE A 172 16.54 6.27 -13.60
CA PHE A 172 15.74 6.11 -14.81
C PHE A 172 16.63 6.04 -16.07
N ASN A 173 17.61 6.94 -16.17
CA ASN A 173 18.60 6.96 -17.24
C ASN A 173 19.44 5.67 -17.27
N GLY A 174 19.78 5.12 -16.11
CA GLY A 174 20.50 3.86 -15.97
C GLY A 174 19.74 2.66 -16.56
N ILE A 175 18.42 2.73 -16.66
CA ILE A 175 17.60 1.72 -17.35
C ILE A 175 17.56 2.05 -18.85
N ILE A 176 17.00 3.20 -19.21
CA ILE A 176 16.68 3.52 -20.60
C ILE A 176 17.93 3.66 -21.48
N ASN A 177 19.10 4.00 -20.91
CA ASN A 177 20.35 4.10 -21.68
C ASN A 177 20.91 2.75 -22.14
N GLN A 178 20.44 1.64 -21.59
CA GLN A 178 20.85 0.30 -22.03
C GLN A 178 20.18 -0.11 -23.35
N ALA A 179 19.01 0.46 -23.67
CA ALA A 179 18.38 0.24 -24.97
C ALA A 179 19.17 0.92 -26.10
N ASP A 180 19.06 0.33 -27.31
CA ASP A 180 19.66 0.89 -28.53
C ASP A 180 19.13 2.32 -28.79
N ALA A 181 19.97 3.18 -29.39
CA ALA A 181 19.61 4.56 -29.69
C ALA A 181 18.43 4.69 -30.66
N SER A 182 18.20 3.68 -31.52
CA SER A 182 17.10 3.63 -32.48
C SER A 182 15.77 3.17 -31.89
N CYS A 183 15.75 2.70 -30.64
CA CYS A 183 14.53 2.23 -30.00
C CYS A 183 13.48 3.35 -29.88
N ALA A 184 12.25 3.07 -30.31
CA ALA A 184 11.15 4.03 -30.28
C ALA A 184 10.89 4.59 -28.87
N GLY A 185 11.00 3.74 -27.85
CA GLY A 185 10.75 4.13 -26.47
C GLY A 185 11.72 5.17 -25.89
N LYS A 186 12.91 5.37 -26.51
CA LYS A 186 13.87 6.43 -26.13
C LYS A 186 13.27 7.83 -26.17
N ASN A 187 12.35 8.07 -27.11
CA ASN A 187 11.71 9.37 -27.32
C ASN A 187 10.31 9.44 -26.67
N PHE A 188 9.87 8.36 -26.01
CA PHE A 188 8.53 8.24 -25.45
C PHE A 188 8.57 8.18 -23.92
N TYR A 189 9.31 7.23 -23.35
CA TYR A 189 9.33 7.03 -21.90
C TYR A 189 10.22 8.05 -21.22
N THR A 190 9.63 8.81 -20.29
CA THR A 190 10.34 9.82 -19.51
C THR A 190 10.06 9.64 -18.02
N ARG A 191 11.04 9.98 -17.18
CA ARG A 191 10.85 10.05 -15.73
C ARG A 191 9.71 11.02 -15.37
N ALA A 192 9.60 12.15 -16.07
CA ALA A 192 8.53 13.11 -15.85
C ALA A 192 7.15 12.48 -16.08
N GLY A 193 6.94 11.77 -17.20
CA GLY A 193 5.69 11.06 -17.47
C GLY A 193 5.37 9.99 -16.42
N PHE A 194 6.38 9.30 -15.89
CA PHE A 194 6.19 8.37 -14.76
C PHE A 194 5.72 9.10 -13.49
N LEU A 195 6.35 10.22 -13.12
CA LEU A 195 5.96 11.00 -11.93
C LEU A 195 4.60 11.67 -12.09
N ASP A 196 4.25 12.11 -13.30
CA ASP A 196 2.92 12.66 -13.60
C ASP A 196 1.84 11.59 -13.44
N ALA A 197 2.11 10.35 -13.88
CA ALA A 197 1.22 9.22 -13.67
C ALA A 197 1.10 8.86 -12.18
N LEU A 198 2.20 8.93 -11.43
CA LEU A 198 2.26 8.63 -10.00
C LEU A 198 1.34 9.51 -9.15
N ASN A 199 1.02 10.73 -9.60
CA ASN A 199 0.05 11.61 -8.91
C ASN A 199 -1.33 10.95 -8.72
N SER A 200 -1.69 9.97 -9.55
CA SER A 200 -2.94 9.18 -9.44
C SER A 200 -2.78 7.90 -8.60
N TYR A 201 -1.56 7.55 -8.18
CA TYR A 201 -1.21 6.30 -7.49
C TYR A 201 -0.29 6.56 -6.30
N ASN A 202 -0.71 7.46 -5.40
CA ASN A 202 0.10 7.89 -4.25
C ASN A 202 0.48 6.77 -3.25
N GLN A 203 -0.18 5.62 -3.33
CA GLN A 203 0.17 4.44 -2.53
C GLN A 203 1.41 3.72 -3.08
N PHE A 204 1.66 3.77 -4.40
CA PHE A 204 2.80 3.11 -5.04
C PHE A 204 4.13 3.60 -4.43
N GLY A 205 5.03 2.66 -4.11
CA GLY A 205 6.32 2.98 -3.48
C GLY A 205 6.19 3.54 -2.07
N ASN A 206 5.03 3.38 -1.43
CA ASN A 206 4.76 3.64 -0.03
C ASN A 206 4.21 2.34 0.60
N LEU A 207 5.08 1.34 0.68
CA LEU A 207 4.80 0.03 1.25
C LEU A 207 5.69 -0.16 2.48
N GLY A 208 5.10 -0.57 3.62
CA GLY A 208 5.86 -0.98 4.80
C GLY A 208 6.93 0.01 5.26
N SER A 209 8.20 -0.43 5.20
CA SER A 209 9.42 0.32 5.51
C SER A 209 10.02 1.04 4.29
N ALA A 210 11.08 1.85 4.50
CA ALA A 210 11.89 2.40 3.42
C ALA A 210 12.35 1.31 2.43
N ASP A 211 12.79 0.19 2.98
CA ASP A 211 13.35 -0.91 2.22
C ASP A 211 12.26 -1.66 1.46
N ASP A 212 11.06 -1.82 2.03
CA ASP A 212 9.92 -2.39 1.31
C ASP A 212 9.49 -1.49 0.14
N SER A 213 9.50 -0.18 0.35
CA SER A 213 9.21 0.80 -0.69
C SER A 213 10.24 0.76 -1.82
N LYS A 214 11.53 0.68 -1.48
CA LYS A 214 12.61 0.48 -2.47
C LYS A 214 12.48 -0.85 -3.22
N ARG A 215 12.13 -1.94 -2.52
CA ARG A 215 11.89 -3.25 -3.15
C ARG A 215 10.69 -3.22 -4.08
N GLU A 216 9.58 -2.58 -3.71
CA GLU A 216 8.42 -2.42 -4.59
C GLU A 216 8.79 -1.67 -5.87
N ILE A 217 9.53 -0.55 -5.73
CA ILE A 217 9.99 0.25 -6.87
C ILE A 217 10.96 -0.56 -7.75
N ALA A 218 11.94 -1.23 -7.15
CA ALA A 218 12.88 -2.09 -7.87
C ALA A 218 12.16 -3.21 -8.62
N ALA A 219 11.16 -3.85 -8.00
CA ALA A 219 10.38 -4.92 -8.60
C ALA A 219 9.56 -4.41 -9.79
N PHE A 220 8.87 -3.29 -9.63
CA PHE A 220 8.12 -2.65 -10.73
C PHE A 220 9.02 -2.38 -11.93
N PHE A 221 10.14 -1.69 -11.73
CA PHE A 221 11.06 -1.37 -12.83
C PHE A 221 11.74 -2.62 -13.42
N ALA A 222 12.00 -3.67 -12.64
CA ALA A 222 12.55 -4.92 -13.15
C ALA A 222 11.59 -5.62 -14.13
N HIS A 223 10.30 -5.65 -13.80
CA HIS A 223 9.29 -6.16 -14.72
C HIS A 223 9.17 -5.28 -15.95
N VAL A 224 9.10 -3.96 -15.78
CA VAL A 224 9.04 -3.01 -16.89
C VAL A 224 10.23 -3.18 -17.84
N THR A 225 11.44 -3.31 -17.31
CA THR A 225 12.64 -3.56 -18.11
C THR A 225 12.54 -4.83 -18.92
N HIS A 226 12.03 -5.91 -18.33
CA HIS A 226 11.83 -7.18 -19.01
C HIS A 226 10.80 -7.05 -20.15
N GLU A 227 9.63 -6.49 -19.86
CA GLU A 227 8.53 -6.38 -20.83
C GLU A 227 8.88 -5.48 -22.02
N THR A 228 9.64 -4.42 -21.78
CA THR A 228 9.90 -3.38 -22.79
C THR A 228 11.28 -3.48 -23.42
N GLY A 229 12.15 -4.38 -22.94
CA GLY A 229 13.55 -4.43 -23.31
C GLY A 229 14.28 -3.13 -22.95
N HIS A 230 14.30 -2.75 -21.67
CA HIS A 230 14.88 -1.50 -21.17
C HIS A 230 14.23 -0.23 -21.76
N PHE A 231 12.89 -0.19 -21.79
CA PHE A 231 12.11 0.88 -22.42
C PHE A 231 12.35 1.02 -23.93
N CYS A 232 12.78 -0.05 -24.62
CA CYS A 232 12.94 -0.01 -26.06
C CYS A 232 11.58 0.00 -26.79
N TYR A 233 10.69 -0.91 -26.39
CA TYR A 233 9.41 -1.17 -27.03
C TYR A 233 8.26 -0.48 -26.31
N ILE A 234 7.38 0.13 -27.11
CA ILE A 234 6.12 0.73 -26.63
C ILE A 234 4.97 -0.25 -26.86
N GLU A 235 4.96 -0.89 -28.01
CA GLU A 235 3.98 -1.90 -28.43
C GLU A 235 4.65 -3.26 -28.58
N GLU A 236 3.86 -4.32 -28.38
CA GLU A 236 4.26 -5.70 -28.60
C GLU A 236 4.78 -5.91 -30.04
N ILE A 237 5.90 -6.60 -30.18
CA ILE A 237 6.46 -6.93 -31.50
C ILE A 237 5.46 -7.82 -32.25
N ASN A 238 5.03 -7.35 -33.43
CA ASN A 238 3.98 -7.99 -34.24
C ASN A 238 2.60 -8.05 -33.55
N GLY A 239 2.35 -7.28 -32.48
CA GLY A 239 1.08 -7.30 -31.75
C GLY A 239 -0.13 -7.00 -32.65
N ALA A 240 0.03 -6.13 -33.66
CA ALA A 240 -1.02 -5.83 -34.64
C ALA A 240 -1.46 -7.03 -35.49
N SER A 241 -0.75 -8.16 -35.46
CA SER A 241 -1.16 -9.42 -36.11
C SER A 241 -2.22 -10.20 -35.32
N GLN A 242 -2.40 -9.90 -34.04
CA GLN A 242 -3.38 -10.51 -33.14
C GLN A 242 -4.34 -9.44 -32.62
N ASP A 243 -5.60 -9.78 -32.39
CA ASP A 243 -6.60 -8.81 -31.87
C ASP A 243 -6.63 -8.74 -30.34
N TYR A 244 -6.25 -9.82 -29.66
CA TYR A 244 -6.33 -9.98 -28.19
C TYR A 244 -7.72 -9.62 -27.66
N CYS A 245 -8.74 -10.14 -28.34
CA CYS A 245 -10.12 -9.94 -27.96
C CYS A 245 -10.71 -11.24 -27.39
N ASP A 246 -11.18 -11.19 -26.14
CA ASP A 246 -12.08 -12.20 -25.60
C ASP A 246 -13.53 -11.77 -25.85
N GLU A 247 -14.12 -12.29 -26.93
CA GLU A 247 -15.51 -12.05 -27.33
C GLU A 247 -16.55 -12.58 -26.32
N SER A 248 -16.13 -13.44 -25.38
CA SER A 248 -17.02 -13.91 -24.32
C SER A 248 -17.18 -12.89 -23.19
N ASN A 249 -16.30 -11.88 -23.12
CA ASN A 249 -16.35 -10.85 -22.08
C ASN A 249 -17.38 -9.77 -22.41
N THR A 250 -18.55 -9.86 -21.77
CA THR A 250 -19.65 -8.91 -21.97
C THR A 250 -19.53 -7.62 -21.16
N GLN A 251 -18.68 -7.60 -20.12
CA GLN A 251 -18.43 -6.40 -19.32
C GLN A 251 -17.59 -5.38 -20.09
N TYR A 252 -16.60 -5.86 -20.85
CA TYR A 252 -15.70 -5.06 -21.66
C TYR A 252 -15.70 -5.58 -23.10
N PRO A 253 -16.81 -5.36 -23.84
CA PRO A 253 -16.98 -5.89 -25.18
C PRO A 253 -15.91 -5.33 -26.12
N CYS A 254 -15.44 -6.16 -27.03
CA CYS A 254 -14.45 -5.74 -28.02
C CYS A 254 -15.04 -4.75 -29.01
N ASN A 255 -14.26 -3.72 -29.35
CA ASN A 255 -14.56 -2.89 -30.51
C ASN A 255 -13.93 -3.54 -31.74
N ALA A 256 -14.77 -3.89 -32.73
CA ALA A 256 -14.35 -4.57 -33.96
C ALA A 256 -13.28 -3.82 -34.78
N ASN A 257 -13.11 -2.51 -34.56
CA ASN A 257 -12.08 -1.70 -35.23
C ASN A 257 -10.81 -1.52 -34.40
N LYS A 258 -10.70 -2.19 -33.25
CA LYS A 258 -9.61 -2.01 -32.29
C LYS A 258 -8.95 -3.35 -31.96
N LYS A 259 -7.72 -3.26 -31.44
CA LYS A 259 -6.91 -4.40 -31.05
C LYS A 259 -6.22 -4.12 -29.72
N TYR A 260 -6.16 -5.13 -28.86
CA TYR A 260 -5.76 -5.02 -27.47
C TYR A 260 -4.45 -5.78 -27.18
N PHE A 261 -3.53 -5.79 -28.16
CA PHE A 261 -2.17 -6.30 -27.97
C PHE A 261 -1.36 -5.46 -26.99
N GLY A 262 -0.24 -6.01 -26.53
CA GLY A 262 0.59 -5.42 -25.48
C GLY A 262 1.01 -3.98 -25.76
N ARG A 263 0.73 -3.07 -24.83
CA ARG A 263 1.24 -1.68 -24.86
C ARG A 263 1.73 -1.20 -23.50
N GLY A 264 2.72 -0.31 -23.55
CA GLY A 264 3.24 0.40 -22.39
C GLY A 264 4.18 -0.44 -21.50
N PRO A 265 4.51 0.07 -20.31
CA PRO A 265 5.59 -0.48 -19.46
C PRO A 265 5.38 -1.91 -18.99
N LEU A 266 4.13 -2.32 -18.75
CA LEU A 266 3.79 -3.70 -18.36
C LEU A 266 2.98 -4.44 -19.45
N GLN A 267 3.09 -4.01 -20.71
CA GLN A 267 2.46 -4.64 -21.87
C GLN A 267 0.98 -4.99 -21.63
N LEU A 268 0.16 -3.98 -21.28
CA LEU A 268 -1.27 -4.15 -21.06
C LEU A 268 -1.90 -4.85 -22.26
N THR A 269 -2.55 -5.99 -22.05
CA THR A 269 -3.06 -6.88 -23.11
C THR A 269 -4.47 -7.34 -22.76
N TRP A 270 -5.32 -7.58 -23.76
CA TRP A 270 -6.73 -8.01 -23.69
C TRP A 270 -7.78 -6.92 -23.41
N ASN A 271 -8.91 -7.00 -24.11
CA ASN A 271 -10.07 -6.09 -23.98
C ASN A 271 -10.49 -5.84 -22.53
N TYR A 272 -10.55 -6.89 -21.70
CA TYR A 272 -10.97 -6.77 -20.31
C TYR A 272 -9.99 -5.97 -19.44
N ASN A 273 -8.69 -6.05 -19.72
CA ASN A 273 -7.68 -5.25 -19.03
C ASN A 273 -7.70 -3.80 -19.52
N TYR A 274 -7.83 -3.57 -20.82
CA TYR A 274 -7.98 -2.22 -21.38
C TYR A 274 -9.24 -1.52 -20.83
N GLY A 275 -10.38 -2.21 -20.79
CA GLY A 275 -11.62 -1.66 -20.25
C GLY A 275 -11.54 -1.38 -18.75
N ALA A 276 -10.99 -2.29 -17.95
CA ALA A 276 -10.84 -2.10 -16.51
C ALA A 276 -9.84 -0.98 -16.18
N ALA A 277 -8.68 -0.95 -16.86
CA ALA A 277 -7.69 0.13 -16.71
C ALA A 277 -8.30 1.48 -17.11
N GLY A 278 -8.96 1.54 -18.27
CA GLY A 278 -9.61 2.74 -18.77
C GLY A 278 -10.65 3.31 -17.81
N THR A 279 -11.49 2.44 -17.27
CA THR A 279 -12.48 2.80 -16.23
C THR A 279 -11.80 3.37 -14.99
N SER A 280 -10.72 2.75 -14.52
CA SER A 280 -9.99 3.21 -13.34
C SER A 280 -9.30 4.57 -13.52
N ILE A 281 -8.81 4.87 -14.73
CA ILE A 281 -8.08 6.12 -15.01
C ILE A 281 -8.96 7.22 -15.62
N GLY A 282 -10.23 6.92 -15.90
CA GLY A 282 -11.19 7.84 -16.51
C GLY A 282 -10.96 8.10 -18.00
N ILE A 283 -10.44 7.11 -18.75
CA ILE A 283 -10.14 7.20 -20.19
C ILE A 283 -10.77 6.00 -20.91
N ASP A 284 -11.41 6.23 -22.06
CA ASP A 284 -11.99 5.15 -22.86
C ASP A 284 -10.91 4.39 -23.65
N LEU A 285 -10.25 3.47 -22.96
CA LEU A 285 -9.23 2.60 -23.54
C LEU A 285 -9.82 1.41 -24.33
N LEU A 286 -11.12 1.14 -24.26
CA LEU A 286 -11.75 0.14 -25.12
C LEU A 286 -11.88 0.64 -26.56
N ASN A 287 -12.24 1.92 -26.72
CA ASN A 287 -12.38 2.55 -28.03
C ASN A 287 -11.13 3.33 -28.47
N SER A 288 -10.17 3.58 -27.57
CA SER A 288 -8.88 4.22 -27.89
C SER A 288 -7.68 3.51 -27.21
N PRO A 289 -7.48 2.19 -27.42
CA PRO A 289 -6.36 1.45 -26.82
C PRO A 289 -4.98 1.98 -27.25
N GLU A 290 -4.88 2.56 -28.45
CA GLU A 290 -3.66 3.18 -28.96
C GLU A 290 -3.16 4.35 -28.10
N THR A 291 -4.02 4.98 -27.29
CA THR A 291 -3.62 6.04 -26.35
C THR A 291 -2.53 5.58 -25.38
N VAL A 292 -2.51 4.28 -25.01
CA VAL A 292 -1.47 3.70 -24.16
C VAL A 292 -0.08 3.76 -24.82
N ALA A 293 -0.01 3.84 -26.15
CA ALA A 293 1.24 3.94 -26.91
C ALA A 293 1.55 5.35 -27.41
N THR A 294 0.65 6.33 -27.25
CA THR A 294 0.83 7.70 -27.75
C THR A 294 0.89 8.76 -26.64
N ASP A 295 0.40 8.45 -25.44
CA ASP A 295 0.52 9.31 -24.26
C ASP A 295 1.33 8.61 -23.17
N VAL A 296 2.51 9.14 -22.86
CA VAL A 296 3.44 8.57 -21.86
C VAL A 296 2.83 8.50 -20.46
N THR A 297 2.00 9.48 -20.08
CA THR A 297 1.37 9.53 -18.76
C THR A 297 0.30 8.45 -18.68
N VAL A 298 -0.53 8.30 -19.72
CA VAL A 298 -1.51 7.21 -19.79
C VAL A 298 -0.81 5.86 -19.79
N SER A 299 0.30 5.72 -20.51
CA SER A 299 1.13 4.51 -20.55
C SER A 299 1.61 4.09 -19.16
N PHE A 300 2.15 5.02 -18.37
CA PHE A 300 2.54 4.71 -16.99
C PHE A 300 1.34 4.50 -16.06
N LYS A 301 0.22 5.21 -16.27
CA LYS A 301 -1.00 5.00 -15.48
C LYS A 301 -1.57 3.60 -15.65
N THR A 302 -1.52 3.00 -16.84
CA THR A 302 -1.98 1.62 -17.05
C THR A 302 -1.05 0.60 -16.37
N ALA A 303 0.26 0.82 -16.41
CA ALA A 303 1.22 -0.02 -15.70
C ALA A 303 1.05 0.08 -14.17
N LEU A 304 0.89 1.29 -13.63
CA LEU A 304 0.62 1.52 -12.21
C LEU A 304 -0.73 0.94 -11.80
N TRP A 305 -1.78 1.09 -12.62
CA TRP A 305 -3.07 0.44 -12.39
C TRP A 305 -2.92 -1.08 -12.24
N PHE A 306 -2.25 -1.71 -13.21
CA PHE A 306 -2.06 -3.15 -13.21
C PHE A 306 -1.26 -3.60 -11.98
N TRP A 307 -0.19 -2.89 -11.67
CA TRP A 307 0.64 -3.15 -10.50
C TRP A 307 -0.17 -3.09 -9.22
N MET A 308 -0.86 -1.98 -8.98
CA MET A 308 -1.61 -1.73 -7.75
C MET A 308 -2.77 -2.72 -7.59
N THR A 309 -3.38 -3.15 -8.69
CA THR A 309 -4.52 -4.07 -8.67
C THR A 309 -4.10 -5.53 -8.52
N ASN A 310 -3.09 -5.97 -9.27
CA ASN A 310 -2.80 -7.41 -9.43
C ASN A 310 -1.49 -7.84 -8.77
N VAL A 311 -0.51 -6.95 -8.62
CA VAL A 311 0.85 -7.32 -8.20
C VAL A 311 1.14 -6.89 -6.77
N ARG A 312 0.76 -5.66 -6.39
CA ARG A 312 1.00 -5.11 -5.05
C ARG A 312 0.52 -6.01 -3.91
N PRO A 313 -0.65 -6.69 -3.98
CA PRO A 313 -1.09 -7.58 -2.92
C PRO A 313 -0.13 -8.74 -2.60
N VAL A 314 0.76 -9.11 -3.52
CA VAL A 314 1.69 -10.24 -3.37
C VAL A 314 3.16 -9.83 -3.22
N VAL A 315 3.48 -8.53 -3.24
CA VAL A 315 4.87 -8.04 -3.14
C VAL A 315 5.56 -8.53 -1.86
N SER A 316 4.83 -8.59 -0.73
CA SER A 316 5.36 -9.09 0.55
C SER A 316 5.70 -10.57 0.56
N GLN A 317 5.26 -11.34 -0.44
CA GLN A 317 5.57 -12.78 -0.57
C GLN A 317 6.92 -13.02 -1.25
N GLY A 318 7.52 -11.98 -1.84
CA GLY A 318 8.79 -12.02 -2.56
C GLY A 318 8.63 -11.81 -4.08
N PHE A 319 9.75 -11.53 -4.76
CA PHE A 319 9.74 -11.17 -6.19
C PHE A 319 9.22 -12.30 -7.10
N GLY A 320 9.39 -13.57 -6.73
CA GLY A 320 8.82 -14.70 -7.46
C GLY A 320 7.28 -14.66 -7.50
N ALA A 321 6.64 -14.14 -6.45
CA ALA A 321 5.19 -13.97 -6.43
C ALA A 321 4.73 -12.85 -7.39
N THR A 322 5.53 -11.80 -7.58
CA THR A 322 5.22 -10.73 -8.54
C THR A 322 5.37 -11.20 -9.98
N ILE A 323 6.37 -12.06 -10.28
CA ILE A 323 6.46 -12.77 -11.57
C ILE A 323 5.21 -13.61 -11.80
N ARG A 324 4.79 -14.37 -10.78
CA ARG A 324 3.59 -15.21 -10.88
C ARG A 324 2.32 -14.41 -11.13
N ALA A 325 2.18 -13.24 -10.51
CA ALA A 325 1.05 -12.34 -10.71
C ALA A 325 1.00 -11.72 -12.12
N ILE A 326 2.17 -11.48 -12.74
CA ILE A 326 2.25 -10.90 -14.09
C ILE A 326 2.05 -11.96 -15.16
N ASN A 327 2.77 -13.09 -15.09
CA ASN A 327 2.77 -14.09 -16.16
C ASN A 327 3.01 -15.53 -15.68
N GLY A 328 2.48 -15.85 -14.49
CA GLY A 328 2.79 -17.12 -13.82
C GLY A 328 2.34 -18.38 -14.54
N ALA A 329 1.33 -18.29 -15.41
CA ALA A 329 0.86 -19.41 -16.20
C ALA A 329 1.87 -19.83 -17.30
N ILE A 330 2.73 -18.89 -17.74
CA ILE A 330 3.68 -19.11 -18.83
C ILE A 330 5.11 -19.26 -18.29
N GLU A 331 5.50 -18.47 -17.31
CA GLU A 331 6.91 -18.37 -16.91
C GLU A 331 7.28 -19.28 -15.73
N CYS A 332 6.39 -19.40 -14.74
CA CYS A 332 6.70 -20.12 -13.50
C CYS A 332 6.61 -21.65 -13.64
N ASN A 333 7.05 -22.37 -12.61
CA ASN A 333 7.03 -23.83 -12.50
C ASN A 333 7.80 -24.53 -13.64
N GLY A 334 8.87 -23.88 -14.12
CA GLY A 334 9.71 -24.37 -15.22
C GLY A 334 9.17 -24.07 -16.63
N GLY A 335 8.13 -23.25 -16.76
CA GLY A 335 7.57 -22.87 -18.07
C GLY A 335 8.53 -22.04 -18.93
N ASN A 336 9.13 -20.99 -18.35
CA ASN A 336 10.18 -20.21 -19.00
C ASN A 336 11.21 -19.71 -17.99
N SER A 337 12.07 -20.61 -17.53
CA SER A 337 13.13 -20.31 -16.55
C SER A 337 14.08 -19.20 -17.01
N GLY A 338 14.29 -19.03 -18.33
CA GLY A 338 15.12 -17.96 -18.86
C GLY A 338 14.52 -16.57 -18.62
N ALA A 339 13.21 -16.42 -18.84
CA ALA A 339 12.50 -15.17 -18.56
C ALA A 339 12.49 -14.84 -17.07
N VAL A 340 12.18 -15.84 -16.22
CA VAL A 340 12.25 -15.71 -14.75
C VAL A 340 13.63 -15.22 -14.31
N GLN A 341 14.69 -15.86 -14.78
CA GLN A 341 16.07 -15.48 -14.44
C GLN A 341 16.40 -14.05 -14.90
N ALA A 342 15.98 -13.64 -16.09
CA ALA A 342 16.19 -12.28 -16.56
C ALA A 342 15.52 -11.24 -15.66
N ARG A 343 14.26 -11.47 -15.26
CA ARG A 343 13.54 -10.59 -14.31
C ARG A 343 14.27 -10.49 -12.96
N VAL A 344 14.72 -11.63 -12.42
CA VAL A 344 15.46 -11.69 -11.15
C VAL A 344 16.78 -10.93 -11.23
N GLN A 345 17.47 -11.00 -12.36
CA GLN A 345 18.71 -10.25 -12.60
C GLN A 345 18.46 -8.74 -12.56
N TYR A 346 17.44 -8.23 -13.28
CA TYR A 346 17.08 -6.81 -13.23
C TYR A 346 16.68 -6.37 -11.83
N TYR A 347 15.85 -7.16 -11.13
CA TYR A 347 15.42 -6.85 -9.77
C TYR A 347 16.60 -6.75 -8.81
N THR A 348 17.52 -7.71 -8.87
CA THR A 348 18.72 -7.71 -8.02
C THR A 348 19.62 -6.51 -8.34
N GLN A 349 19.79 -6.18 -9.62
CA GLN A 349 20.55 -5.02 -10.04
C GLN A 349 19.94 -3.72 -9.52
N TYR A 350 18.62 -3.56 -9.60
CA TYR A 350 17.94 -2.35 -9.12
C TYR A 350 17.92 -2.26 -7.60
N CYS A 351 17.74 -3.37 -6.88
CA CYS A 351 17.91 -3.43 -5.43
C CYS A 351 19.31 -2.95 -5.00
N ASN A 352 20.35 -3.41 -5.70
CA ASN A 352 21.73 -2.97 -5.45
C ASN A 352 21.91 -1.46 -5.69
N GLN A 353 21.33 -0.90 -6.77
CA GLN A 353 21.38 0.54 -7.04
C GLN A 353 20.66 1.37 -5.97
N LEU A 354 19.56 0.84 -5.41
CA LEU A 354 18.78 1.49 -4.36
C LEU A 354 19.33 1.24 -2.94
N GLY A 355 20.41 0.45 -2.83
CA GLY A 355 21.04 0.10 -1.57
C GLY A 355 20.12 -0.70 -0.65
N VAL A 356 19.37 -1.66 -1.19
CA VAL A 356 18.47 -2.54 -0.44
C VAL A 356 18.73 -4.00 -0.80
N ALA A 357 18.59 -4.91 0.17
CA ALA A 357 18.65 -6.35 -0.10
C ALA A 357 17.39 -6.80 -0.87
N PRO A 358 17.51 -7.68 -1.88
CA PRO A 358 16.39 -8.13 -2.69
C PRO A 358 15.37 -8.98 -1.92
N GLY A 359 15.78 -9.54 -0.76
CA GLY A 359 14.97 -10.45 0.04
C GLY A 359 15.01 -11.88 -0.49
N ASP A 360 14.11 -12.71 0.03
CA ASP A 360 13.99 -14.13 -0.32
C ASP A 360 12.92 -14.35 -1.41
N ASN A 361 12.70 -15.61 -1.80
CA ASN A 361 11.67 -16.04 -2.75
C ASN A 361 11.71 -15.30 -4.09
N LEU A 362 12.91 -15.17 -4.67
CA LEU A 362 13.10 -14.39 -5.90
C LEU A 362 12.54 -15.07 -7.15
N THR A 363 12.45 -16.40 -7.13
CA THR A 363 12.02 -17.20 -8.28
C THR A 363 10.63 -17.78 -8.10
N CYS A 364 10.00 -18.09 -9.21
CA CYS A 364 8.92 -19.04 -9.36
C CYS A 364 9.30 -20.02 -10.49
#